data_AF-A0A820B2K3-F1
#
_entry.id   AF-A0A820B2K3-F1
#
_cell.length_a   1.000
_cell.length_b   1.000
_cell.length_c   1.000
_cell.angle_alpha   90.00
_cell.angle_beta   90.00
_cell.angle_gamma   90.00
#
_symmetry.space_group_name_H-M   'P 1'
#
loop_
_entity.id
_entity.type
_entity.pdbx_description
1 polymer ?
#
loop_
_entity_poly.entity_id
_entity_poly.type
_entity_poly.pdbx_seq_one_letter_code
_entity_poly.pdbx_strand_id
1 'polypeptide(L)'
;MNTISDDELLFYGSVETNFAYHYGTVNLSHNNPIDECTLNSKILSPIETEDHQLILPGIPANFIQIQSTTNNIRTISDEFCYPLIKTKLASPLKGIISGTRSALIKSKSSKWYRLKGCGDNTDGFLIKSLSNTKSTIRGCAFLHTTYRELIMTDYISHMLSQYKIECANISIGWFEYKLENENCNMINSDIPIIQDIHLHQWSNIVRCCILMETLDQNNEQLIPLSTWFASLTNILEPIDYQNSHWLDLSSHFSDEIPSDIDENYCKIIWKNNSNIINNALHAEQSLGDLLCLLYKRFGFECGSILGLMHYHRISWGTYTDELGIHCNAHPNNLVIKLPSSASPFFLAPLDFDMSFIEKSYQPNQMNTQSFDEIIKLELSGFQLTLAGDSQMSSGVTTWIEMPDDQWTSARWLLRDIMLNEFNSSYNETIQNGSIQSFDSFSNIQNQAMQSIIRLALIKTMKETG
;
A
#
# COMPACT_ATOMS: atom_id res chain seq x y z
N MET A 1 3.71 35.52 5.67
CA MET A 1 3.69 34.06 5.51
C MET A 1 2.47 33.76 4.68
N ASN A 2 2.64 33.64 3.36
CA ASN A 2 1.55 33.28 2.48
C ASN A 2 1.20 31.82 2.78
N THR A 3 -0.06 31.59 3.14
CA THR A 3 -0.66 30.26 3.19
C THR A 3 -0.48 29.66 1.81
N ILE A 4 0.50 28.77 1.70
CA ILE A 4 0.59 27.81 0.60
C ILE A 4 -0.79 27.13 0.59
N SER A 5 -1.52 27.27 -0.52
CA SER A 5 -2.84 26.68 -0.66
C SER A 5 -2.74 25.17 -0.43
N ASP A 6 -3.70 24.64 0.33
CA ASP A 6 -3.87 23.24 0.71
C ASP A 6 -4.13 22.29 -0.48
N ASP A 7 -3.88 22.74 -1.70
CA ASP A 7 -4.14 22.02 -2.92
C ASP A 7 -2.83 21.75 -3.67
N GLU A 8 -2.65 20.45 -3.92
CA GLU A 8 -1.83 19.84 -4.97
C GLU A 8 -0.60 19.06 -4.45
N LEU A 9 -0.95 17.84 -4.02
CA LEU A 9 -0.12 16.75 -3.53
C LEU A 9 0.15 15.77 -4.68
N LEU A 10 1.41 15.44 -4.89
CA LEU A 10 1.86 14.54 -5.95
C LEU A 10 2.68 13.41 -5.31
N PHE A 11 2.09 12.23 -5.06
CA PHE A 11 2.82 11.05 -4.56
C PHE A 11 2.29 9.70 -5.06
N TYR A 12 3.24 8.75 -5.20
CA TYR A 12 3.30 7.59 -6.10
C TYR A 12 3.50 8.00 -7.55
N GLY A 13 4.61 7.60 -8.19
CA GLY A 13 4.97 7.88 -9.60
C GLY A 13 3.76 8.17 -10.49
N SER A 14 3.45 9.45 -10.62
CA SER A 14 2.10 10.01 -10.70
C SER A 14 1.52 9.91 -12.09
N VAL A 15 1.32 8.67 -12.52
CA VAL A 15 0.55 8.41 -13.72
C VAL A 15 -0.91 8.64 -13.37
N GLU A 16 -1.42 9.77 -13.84
CA GLU A 16 -2.84 10.08 -13.80
C GLU A 16 -3.61 8.98 -14.57
N THR A 17 -4.78 8.61 -14.05
CA THR A 17 -5.72 7.72 -14.73
C THR A 17 -7.12 8.31 -14.69
N ASN A 18 -7.86 8.11 -15.78
CA ASN A 18 -9.25 8.53 -15.87
C ASN A 18 -10.15 7.46 -15.25
N PHE A 19 -11.29 7.88 -14.71
CA PHE A 19 -12.32 6.98 -14.21
C PHE A 19 -13.64 7.14 -14.96
N ALA A 20 -14.28 6.02 -15.24
CA ALA A 20 -15.63 5.95 -15.75
C ALA A 20 -16.55 5.31 -14.70
N TYR A 21 -17.84 5.60 -14.79
CA TYR A 21 -18.85 4.84 -14.10
C TYR A 21 -19.03 3.46 -14.75
N HIS A 22 -19.42 2.51 -13.92
CA HIS A 22 -19.76 1.16 -14.35
C HIS A 22 -21.08 0.76 -13.69
N TYR A 23 -21.89 -0.04 -14.39
CA TYR A 23 -23.11 -0.61 -13.84
C TYR A 23 -22.81 -1.50 -12.63
N GLY A 24 -23.65 -1.41 -11.59
CA GLY A 24 -23.44 -2.18 -10.39
C GLY A 24 -24.09 -1.59 -9.15
N THR A 25 -23.66 -2.06 -7.98
CA THR A 25 -24.16 -1.61 -6.69
C THR A 25 -23.02 -1.15 -5.80
N VAL A 26 -23.26 -0.08 -5.04
CA VAL A 26 -22.36 0.39 -3.99
C VAL A 26 -22.88 -0.12 -2.65
N ASN A 27 -22.03 -0.82 -1.92
CA ASN A 27 -22.33 -1.36 -0.61
C ASN A 27 -21.39 -0.73 0.41
N LEU A 28 -21.94 -0.17 1.48
CA LEU A 28 -21.15 0.40 2.56
C LEU A 28 -20.90 -0.66 3.64
N SER A 29 -19.65 -0.79 4.09
CA SER A 29 -19.30 -1.66 5.19
C SER A 29 -19.63 -0.98 6.51
N HIS A 30 -20.24 -1.74 7.41
CA HIS A 30 -20.36 -1.36 8.81
C HIS A 30 -19.21 -1.95 9.59
N ASN A 31 -18.72 -1.19 10.57
CA ASN A 31 -17.88 -1.72 11.65
C ASN A 31 -18.75 -2.63 12.52
N ASN A 32 -19.19 -3.76 11.98
CA ASN A 32 -19.67 -4.82 12.84
C ASN A 32 -18.42 -5.39 13.50
N PRO A 33 -18.35 -5.47 14.85
CA PRO A 33 -17.35 -6.31 15.48
C PRO A 33 -17.43 -7.69 14.80
N ILE A 34 -16.30 -8.36 14.61
CA ILE A 34 -16.26 -9.69 14.02
C ILE A 34 -17.16 -10.59 14.87
N ASP A 35 -18.44 -10.69 14.51
CA ASP A 35 -19.32 -11.71 15.04
C ASP A 35 -18.87 -12.98 14.32
N GLU A 36 -18.08 -13.77 15.04
CA GLU A 36 -17.50 -15.05 14.63
C GLU A 36 -18.52 -16.04 14.05
N CYS A 37 -19.83 -15.72 14.12
CA CYS A 37 -20.98 -16.52 13.76
C CYS A 37 -21.26 -16.68 12.25
N THR A 38 -20.48 -16.12 11.33
CA THR A 38 -20.69 -16.34 9.87
C THR A 38 -19.45 -16.85 9.12
N LEU A 39 -18.73 -17.78 9.74
CA LEU A 39 -17.71 -18.58 9.06
C LEU A 39 -18.38 -19.73 8.33
N ASN A 40 -18.46 -19.66 7.00
CA ASN A 40 -18.82 -20.82 6.18
C ASN A 40 -17.55 -21.57 5.78
N SER A 41 -17.48 -22.86 6.07
CA SER A 41 -16.32 -23.72 5.78
C SER A 41 -16.13 -24.08 4.30
N LYS A 42 -16.82 -23.39 3.39
CA LYS A 42 -16.67 -23.64 1.95
C LYS A 42 -15.37 -22.99 1.47
N ILE A 43 -14.33 -23.81 1.35
CA ILE A 43 -13.17 -23.50 0.51
C ILE A 43 -13.71 -23.24 -0.90
N LEU A 44 -13.37 -22.09 -1.48
CA LEU A 44 -13.70 -21.81 -2.87
C LEU A 44 -12.98 -22.83 -3.76
N SER A 45 -13.73 -23.77 -4.30
CA SER A 45 -13.24 -24.63 -5.37
C SER A 45 -13.01 -23.78 -6.62
N PRO A 46 -12.04 -24.14 -7.48
CA PRO A 46 -11.92 -23.55 -8.81
C PRO A 46 -13.28 -23.54 -9.52
N ILE A 47 -13.56 -22.47 -10.25
CA ILE A 47 -14.78 -22.37 -11.05
C ILE A 47 -14.47 -23.03 -12.39
N GLU A 48 -15.01 -24.22 -12.58
CA GLU A 48 -14.87 -24.99 -13.82
C GLU A 48 -16.00 -24.63 -14.79
N THR A 49 -15.64 -24.33 -16.03
CA THR A 49 -16.53 -24.38 -17.20
C THR A 49 -16.13 -25.56 -18.07
N GLU A 50 -16.98 -25.92 -19.04
CA GLU A 50 -16.75 -27.09 -19.92
C GLU A 50 -15.34 -27.11 -20.55
N ASP A 51 -14.76 -25.93 -20.86
CA ASP A 51 -13.46 -25.84 -21.54
C ASP A 51 -12.35 -25.12 -20.74
N HIS A 52 -12.68 -24.42 -19.65
CA HIS A 52 -11.72 -23.54 -18.96
C HIS A 52 -11.89 -23.54 -17.44
N GLN A 53 -10.75 -23.53 -16.73
CA GLN A 53 -10.66 -23.36 -15.29
C GLN A 53 -10.23 -21.93 -14.96
N LEU A 54 -11.04 -21.22 -14.18
CA LEU A 54 -10.63 -19.93 -13.64
C LEU A 54 -9.89 -20.12 -12.32
N ILE A 55 -8.68 -19.57 -12.24
CA ILE A 55 -7.83 -19.62 -11.06
C ILE A 55 -8.05 -18.37 -10.22
N LEU A 56 -8.49 -18.59 -8.98
CA LEU A 56 -8.67 -17.56 -7.96
C LEU A 56 -7.63 -17.76 -6.85
N PRO A 57 -7.14 -16.69 -6.22
CA PRO A 57 -6.28 -16.83 -5.05
C PRO A 57 -7.06 -17.49 -3.91
N GLY A 58 -6.51 -18.59 -3.39
CA GLY A 58 -7.04 -19.33 -2.26
C GLY A 58 -6.40 -18.87 -0.97
N ILE A 59 -7.19 -18.29 -0.07
CA ILE A 59 -6.73 -17.98 1.29
C ILE A 59 -7.02 -19.20 2.16
N PRO A 60 -6.06 -19.72 2.96
CA PRO A 60 -6.26 -20.89 3.82
C PRO A 60 -7.06 -20.51 5.08
N ALA A 61 -8.23 -19.89 4.89
CA ALA A 61 -9.11 -19.47 5.97
C ALA A 61 -10.58 -19.57 5.55
N ASN A 62 -11.45 -19.76 6.53
CA ASN A 62 -12.89 -19.77 6.37
C ASN A 62 -13.38 -18.53 5.63
N PHE A 63 -14.35 -18.71 4.72
CA PHE A 63 -14.97 -17.59 4.02
C PHE A 63 -15.74 -16.72 5.01
N ILE A 64 -15.55 -15.41 4.91
CA ILE A 64 -16.25 -14.44 5.75
C ILE A 64 -17.37 -13.83 4.92
N GLN A 65 -18.56 -13.71 5.51
CA GLN A 65 -19.71 -13.08 4.87
C GLN A 65 -20.04 -11.75 5.58
N ILE A 66 -20.15 -10.67 4.81
CA ILE A 66 -20.64 -9.39 5.32
C ILE A 66 -22.16 -9.34 5.14
N GLN A 67 -22.89 -9.03 6.22
CA GLN A 67 -24.30 -8.67 6.12
C GLN A 67 -24.40 -7.18 5.78
N SER A 68 -24.99 -6.87 4.62
CA SER A 68 -25.33 -5.49 4.29
C SER A 68 -26.40 -5.00 5.26
N THR A 69 -26.12 -3.93 6.02
CA THR A 69 -27.15 -3.29 6.85
C THR A 69 -27.54 -1.94 6.25
N THR A 70 -28.83 -1.72 6.13
CA THR A 70 -29.43 -0.54 5.50
C THR A 70 -29.49 0.68 6.42
N ASN A 71 -29.09 0.55 7.70
CA ASN A 71 -29.59 1.46 8.75
C ASN A 71 -28.61 2.54 9.22
N ASN A 72 -27.41 2.65 8.65
CA ASN A 72 -26.49 3.74 8.96
C ASN A 72 -25.81 4.22 7.67
N ILE A 73 -26.16 5.41 7.21
CA ILE A 73 -25.62 5.93 5.96
C ILE A 73 -24.35 6.70 6.33
N ARG A 74 -23.18 6.05 6.28
CA ARG A 74 -21.94 6.82 6.08
C ARG A 74 -22.13 7.59 4.78
N THR A 75 -22.10 8.91 4.85
CA THR A 75 -22.21 9.74 3.64
C THR A 75 -20.88 9.67 2.91
N ILE A 76 -20.88 8.96 1.79
CA ILE A 76 -19.79 9.04 0.81
C ILE A 76 -20.04 10.20 -0.15
N SER A 77 -18.98 10.73 -0.75
CA SER A 77 -19.12 11.78 -1.76
C SER A 77 -19.87 11.26 -3.00
N ASP A 78 -20.64 12.13 -3.66
CA ASP A 78 -21.55 11.76 -4.75
C ASP A 78 -20.85 11.01 -5.89
N GLU A 79 -19.58 11.31 -6.15
CA GLU A 79 -18.76 10.62 -7.14
C GLU A 79 -18.57 9.12 -6.86
N PHE A 80 -18.75 8.67 -5.62
CA PHE A 80 -18.62 7.27 -5.21
C PHE A 80 -19.96 6.55 -5.06
N CYS A 81 -21.08 7.20 -5.39
CA CYS A 81 -22.41 6.57 -5.39
C CYS A 81 -22.62 5.55 -6.51
N TYR A 82 -21.65 5.42 -7.42
CA TYR A 82 -21.64 4.43 -8.49
C TYR A 82 -20.29 3.71 -8.53
N PRO A 83 -20.25 2.43 -8.96
CA PRO A 83 -19.00 1.74 -9.23
C PRO A 83 -18.11 2.50 -10.20
N LEU A 84 -16.82 2.58 -9.88
CA LEU A 84 -15.81 3.26 -10.69
C LEU A 84 -14.82 2.25 -11.27
N ILE A 85 -14.44 2.47 -12.53
CA ILE A 85 -13.42 1.68 -13.22
C ILE A 85 -12.42 2.59 -13.94
N LYS A 86 -11.14 2.24 -13.91
CA LYS A 86 -10.08 2.91 -14.66
C LYS A 86 -10.36 2.81 -16.16
N THR A 87 -10.13 3.90 -16.88
CA THR A 87 -10.41 4.01 -18.31
C THR A 87 -9.35 4.81 -19.06
N LYS A 88 -9.24 4.56 -20.36
CA LYS A 88 -8.50 5.41 -21.31
C LYS A 88 -9.34 6.57 -21.82
N LEU A 89 -10.66 6.53 -21.68
CA LEU A 89 -11.55 7.61 -22.07
C LEU A 89 -11.27 8.83 -21.21
N ALA A 90 -11.21 10.00 -21.84
CA ALA A 90 -11.11 11.26 -21.09
C ALA A 90 -12.31 11.41 -20.15
N SER A 91 -12.05 11.73 -18.89
CA SER A 91 -13.07 11.87 -17.86
C SER A 91 -12.80 13.09 -16.98
N PRO A 92 -13.84 13.79 -16.50
CA PRO A 92 -13.66 14.80 -15.48
C PRO A 92 -13.23 14.21 -14.14
N LEU A 93 -13.45 12.91 -13.90
CA LEU A 93 -12.99 12.22 -12.69
C LEU A 93 -11.65 11.55 -12.96
N LYS A 94 -10.62 12.05 -12.27
CA LYS A 94 -9.24 11.60 -12.38
C LYS A 94 -8.77 11.05 -11.04
N GLY A 95 -7.78 10.17 -11.10
CA GLY A 95 -7.07 9.68 -9.94
C GLY A 95 -5.62 9.36 -10.28
N ILE A 96 -4.90 8.84 -9.29
CA ILE A 96 -3.48 8.48 -9.40
C ILE A 96 -3.35 6.97 -9.28
N ILE A 97 -2.58 6.35 -10.17
CA ILE A 97 -2.29 4.92 -10.09
C ILE A 97 -1.54 4.61 -8.79
N SER A 98 -2.08 3.71 -7.96
CA SER A 98 -1.49 3.29 -6.69
C SER A 98 -1.15 1.78 -6.73
N GLY A 99 -0.71 1.32 -7.90
CA GLY A 99 -0.53 -0.08 -8.27
C GLY A 99 -1.39 -0.47 -9.48
N THR A 100 -1.07 -1.60 -10.12
CA THR A 100 -1.75 -2.08 -11.34
C THR A 100 -3.27 -2.08 -11.20
N ARG A 101 -3.78 -2.63 -10.08
CA ARG A 101 -5.21 -2.83 -9.82
C ARG A 101 -5.82 -1.82 -8.85
N SER A 102 -5.09 -0.77 -8.48
CA SER A 102 -5.49 0.18 -7.45
C SER A 102 -5.22 1.62 -7.84
N ALA A 103 -5.96 2.55 -7.25
CA ALA A 103 -5.76 3.97 -7.47
C ALA A 103 -6.23 4.80 -6.27
N LEU A 104 -5.71 6.01 -6.20
CA LEU A 104 -6.14 7.05 -5.27
C LEU A 104 -7.00 8.07 -6.02
N ILE A 105 -8.11 8.48 -5.42
CA ILE A 105 -9.01 9.50 -5.95
C ILE A 105 -9.24 10.55 -4.87
N LYS A 106 -9.01 11.82 -5.18
CA LYS A 106 -9.36 12.95 -4.32
C LYS A 106 -10.82 13.31 -4.59
N SER A 107 -11.64 13.32 -3.56
CA SER A 107 -13.04 13.73 -3.65
C SER A 107 -13.19 15.23 -3.86
N LYS A 108 -14.39 15.67 -4.22
CA LYS A 108 -14.76 17.09 -4.24
C LYS A 108 -14.65 17.76 -2.87
N SER A 109 -14.70 16.98 -1.79
CA SER A 109 -14.50 17.41 -0.41
C SER A 109 -13.04 17.37 0.05
N SER A 110 -12.10 17.20 -0.89
CA SER A 110 -10.66 17.10 -0.67
C SER A 110 -10.20 15.89 0.15
N LYS A 111 -11.06 14.90 0.36
CA LYS A 111 -10.71 13.64 1.02
C LYS A 111 -10.14 12.65 0.02
N TRP A 112 -9.15 11.87 0.44
CA TRP A 112 -8.54 10.85 -0.39
C TRP A 112 -9.17 9.47 -0.15
N TYR A 113 -9.45 8.79 -1.26
CA TYR A 113 -9.99 7.45 -1.28
C TYR A 113 -9.08 6.53 -2.07
N ARG A 114 -8.85 5.32 -1.55
CA ARG A 114 -8.17 4.24 -2.26
C ARG A 114 -9.21 3.27 -2.81
N LEU A 115 -9.17 3.08 -4.12
CA LEU A 115 -9.89 2.03 -4.83
C LEU A 115 -8.95 0.85 -5.11
N LYS A 116 -9.39 -0.37 -4.79
CA LYS A 116 -8.64 -1.60 -5.08
C LYS A 116 -9.52 -2.60 -5.81
N GLY A 117 -9.10 -3.06 -6.99
CA GLY A 117 -9.94 -3.82 -7.90
C GLY A 117 -10.72 -2.93 -8.88
N CYS A 118 -10.18 -1.76 -9.24
CA CYS A 118 -10.81 -0.79 -10.14
C CYS A 118 -10.32 -0.88 -11.60
N GLY A 119 -9.87 -2.04 -12.07
CA GLY A 119 -9.41 -2.25 -13.45
C GLY A 119 -7.91 -2.02 -13.65
N ASP A 120 -7.45 -2.24 -14.88
CA ASP A 120 -6.03 -2.21 -15.30
C ASP A 120 -5.77 -1.18 -16.42
N ASN A 121 -6.49 -0.04 -16.41
CA ASN A 121 -6.46 0.99 -17.47
C ASN A 121 -6.82 0.49 -18.88
N THR A 122 -7.65 -0.56 -18.99
CA THR A 122 -8.03 -1.17 -20.27
C THR A 122 -9.53 -1.18 -20.52
N ASP A 123 -10.28 -0.23 -19.94
CA ASP A 123 -11.73 -0.11 -20.13
C ASP A 123 -12.50 -1.39 -19.74
N GLY A 124 -12.12 -2.04 -18.63
CA GLY A 124 -12.73 -3.29 -18.19
C GLY A 124 -11.77 -4.19 -17.41
N PHE A 125 -12.20 -5.44 -17.16
CA PHE A 125 -11.38 -6.48 -16.56
C PHE A 125 -10.79 -7.42 -17.62
N LEU A 126 -9.47 -7.54 -17.65
CA LEU A 126 -8.79 -8.40 -18.60
C LEU A 126 -8.84 -9.86 -18.16
N ILE A 127 -9.18 -10.75 -19.08
CA ILE A 127 -8.97 -12.19 -18.91
C ILE A 127 -7.60 -12.54 -19.48
N LYS A 128 -6.70 -13.03 -18.63
CA LYS A 128 -5.37 -13.48 -19.02
C LYS A 128 -5.32 -15.00 -19.00
N SER A 129 -4.98 -15.60 -20.14
CA SER A 129 -4.66 -17.03 -20.21
C SER A 129 -3.32 -17.29 -19.50
N LEU A 130 -3.32 -18.30 -18.64
CA LEU A 130 -2.17 -18.81 -17.90
C LEU A 130 -1.66 -20.10 -18.57
N SER A 131 -2.59 -20.89 -19.12
CA SER A 131 -2.34 -22.04 -19.98
C SER A 131 -3.52 -22.25 -20.94
N ASN A 132 -3.44 -23.28 -21.80
CA ASN A 132 -4.52 -23.63 -22.72
C ASN A 132 -5.87 -23.90 -22.05
N THR A 133 -5.87 -24.23 -20.75
CA THR A 133 -7.09 -24.57 -20.00
C THR A 133 -7.30 -23.70 -18.76
N LYS A 134 -6.37 -22.77 -18.46
CA LYS A 134 -6.41 -21.95 -17.25
C LYS A 134 -6.37 -20.46 -17.58
N SER A 135 -7.21 -19.71 -16.89
CA SER A 135 -7.27 -18.25 -17.02
C SER A 135 -7.42 -17.57 -15.66
N THR A 136 -7.08 -16.28 -15.61
CA THR A 136 -7.29 -15.41 -14.44
C THR A 136 -7.92 -14.08 -14.88
N ILE A 137 -8.71 -13.47 -14.00
CA ILE A 137 -9.27 -12.13 -14.19
C ILE A 137 -8.35 -11.12 -13.52
N ARG A 138 -7.85 -10.15 -14.29
CA ARG A 138 -6.99 -9.06 -13.81
C ARG A 138 -7.83 -7.81 -13.60
N GLY A 139 -7.35 -6.92 -12.73
CA GLY A 139 -7.98 -5.63 -12.47
C GLY A 139 -9.10 -5.63 -11.43
N CYS A 140 -9.67 -6.76 -11.02
CA CYS A 140 -10.71 -6.82 -9.98
C CYS A 140 -10.21 -7.40 -8.66
N ALA A 141 -10.97 -7.14 -7.59
CA ALA A 141 -11.00 -7.97 -6.39
C ALA A 141 -12.14 -8.99 -6.51
N PHE A 142 -12.09 -10.06 -5.73
CA PHE A 142 -13.15 -11.06 -5.66
C PHE A 142 -13.93 -10.89 -4.36
N LEU A 143 -15.15 -11.41 -4.31
CA LEU A 143 -16.02 -11.28 -3.13
C LEU A 143 -15.32 -11.71 -1.83
N HIS A 144 -14.63 -12.86 -1.85
CA HIS A 144 -13.95 -13.38 -0.66
C HIS A 144 -12.78 -12.51 -0.21
N THR A 145 -11.96 -12.00 -1.13
CA THR A 145 -10.83 -11.11 -0.80
C THR A 145 -11.33 -9.74 -0.37
N THR A 146 -12.45 -9.27 -0.95
CA THR A 146 -13.06 -7.97 -0.62
C THR A 146 -13.62 -7.96 0.79
N TYR A 147 -14.42 -8.97 1.14
CA TYR A 147 -14.99 -9.08 2.48
C TYR A 147 -13.90 -9.26 3.53
N ARG A 148 -12.86 -10.02 3.20
CA ARG A 148 -11.70 -10.20 4.07
C ARG A 148 -10.93 -8.91 4.27
N GLU A 149 -10.53 -8.20 3.22
CA GLU A 149 -9.83 -6.91 3.32
C GLU A 149 -10.59 -5.95 4.22
N LEU A 150 -11.91 -5.77 4.00
CA LEU A 150 -12.71 -4.82 4.76
C LEU A 150 -12.70 -5.15 6.26
N ILE A 151 -12.93 -6.41 6.59
CA ILE A 151 -12.99 -6.88 7.98
C ILE A 151 -11.62 -6.87 8.64
N MET A 152 -10.59 -7.36 7.95
CA MET A 152 -9.24 -7.43 8.49
C MET A 152 -8.62 -6.05 8.63
N THR A 153 -8.90 -5.12 7.72
CA THR A 153 -8.49 -3.71 7.86
C THR A 153 -9.07 -3.10 9.14
N ASP A 154 -10.38 -3.27 9.39
CA ASP A 154 -11.00 -2.74 10.60
C ASP A 154 -10.45 -3.42 11.87
N TYR A 155 -10.32 -4.74 11.85
CA TYR A 155 -9.81 -5.52 12.97
C TYR A 155 -8.36 -5.18 13.32
N ILE A 156 -7.48 -5.19 12.32
CA ILE A 156 -6.06 -4.88 12.48
C ILE A 156 -5.89 -3.41 12.86
N SER A 157 -6.64 -2.48 12.26
CA SER A 157 -6.59 -1.06 12.63
C SER A 157 -7.02 -0.84 14.07
N HIS A 158 -8.08 -1.51 14.53
CA HIS A 158 -8.49 -1.44 15.92
C HIS A 158 -7.40 -1.98 16.86
N MET A 159 -6.83 -3.15 16.55
CA MET A 159 -5.75 -3.75 17.33
C MET A 159 -4.51 -2.84 17.40
N LEU A 160 -4.02 -2.36 16.24
CA LEU A 160 -2.82 -1.52 16.16
C LEU A 160 -3.00 -0.15 16.81
N SER A 161 -4.22 0.40 16.83
CA SER A 161 -4.51 1.67 17.49
C SER A 161 -4.22 1.63 19.01
N GLN A 162 -4.33 0.46 19.64
CA GLN A 162 -3.98 0.26 21.06
C GLN A 162 -2.49 0.51 21.33
N TYR A 163 -1.67 0.42 20.29
CA TYR A 163 -0.23 0.65 20.30
C TYR A 163 0.16 1.98 19.65
N LYS A 164 -0.81 2.86 19.38
CA LYS A 164 -0.63 4.15 18.67
C LYS A 164 -0.04 3.98 17.25
N ILE A 165 -0.29 2.84 16.63
CA ILE A 165 0.00 2.60 15.22
C ILE A 165 -1.29 2.83 14.44
N GLU A 166 -1.20 3.64 13.41
CA GLU A 166 -2.33 3.96 12.54
C GLU A 166 -2.18 3.19 11.23
N CYS A 167 -3.24 2.50 10.79
CA CYS A 167 -3.29 1.91 9.44
C CYS A 167 -3.51 3.00 8.40
N ALA A 168 -2.93 2.90 7.22
CA ALA A 168 -3.08 3.94 6.21
C ALA A 168 -4.48 4.02 5.56
N ASN A 169 -5.29 2.96 5.72
CA ASN A 169 -6.65 2.86 5.19
C ASN A 169 -7.68 2.63 6.30
N ILE A 170 -8.89 3.16 6.06
CA ILE A 170 -10.12 2.89 6.79
C ILE A 170 -11.10 2.24 5.82
N SER A 171 -11.70 1.11 6.20
CA SER A 171 -12.73 0.44 5.41
C SER A 171 -13.98 1.31 5.27
N ILE A 172 -14.45 1.52 4.04
CA ILE A 172 -15.70 2.24 3.75
C ILE A 172 -16.75 1.33 3.15
N GLY A 173 -16.37 0.47 2.21
CA GLY A 173 -17.31 -0.41 1.53
C GLY A 173 -16.73 -1.04 0.27
N TRP A 174 -17.61 -1.50 -0.62
CA TRP A 174 -17.23 -2.07 -1.90
C TRP A 174 -18.24 -1.76 -3.00
N PHE A 175 -17.75 -1.81 -4.23
CA PHE A 175 -18.56 -1.82 -5.43
C PHE A 175 -18.70 -3.25 -5.92
N GLU A 176 -19.90 -3.65 -6.33
CA GLU A 176 -20.13 -4.89 -7.09
C GLU A 176 -20.48 -4.52 -8.51
N TYR A 177 -19.70 -5.02 -9.47
CA TYR A 177 -19.92 -4.74 -10.89
C TYR A 177 -21.00 -5.67 -11.46
N LYS A 178 -21.93 -5.12 -12.24
CA LYS A 178 -23.09 -5.82 -12.83
C LYS A 178 -23.22 -5.57 -14.33
N LEU A 179 -24.04 -6.39 -14.96
CA LEU A 179 -24.46 -6.20 -16.35
C LEU A 179 -25.56 -5.12 -16.45
N GLU A 180 -25.56 -4.39 -17.57
CA GLU A 180 -26.44 -3.25 -17.87
C GLU A 180 -27.95 -3.52 -17.72
N ASN A 181 -28.38 -4.77 -17.79
CA ASN A 181 -29.81 -5.14 -17.83
C ASN A 181 -30.48 -5.36 -16.46
N GLU A 182 -29.78 -5.16 -15.35
CA GLU A 182 -30.35 -5.31 -14.00
C GLU A 182 -30.87 -3.98 -13.44
N ASN A 183 -32.04 -3.50 -13.89
CA ASN A 183 -32.80 -2.40 -13.26
C ASN A 183 -31.97 -1.19 -12.79
N CYS A 184 -30.89 -0.84 -13.49
CA CYS A 184 -30.07 0.30 -13.10
C CYS A 184 -30.80 1.57 -13.54
N ASN A 185 -31.12 2.44 -12.58
CA ASN A 185 -31.57 3.80 -12.88
C ASN A 185 -30.56 4.44 -13.84
N MET A 186 -31.04 5.14 -14.85
CA MET A 186 -30.17 5.86 -15.78
C MET A 186 -29.23 6.77 -14.99
N ILE A 187 -27.93 6.53 -15.12
CA ILE A 187 -26.89 7.36 -14.52
C ILE A 187 -26.86 8.65 -15.34
N ASN A 188 -27.37 9.75 -14.78
CA ASN A 188 -27.29 11.07 -15.39
C ASN A 188 -26.02 11.76 -14.88
N SER A 189 -24.92 11.59 -15.59
CA SER A 189 -23.60 12.11 -15.21
C SER A 189 -22.79 12.54 -16.42
N ASP A 190 -21.91 13.52 -16.20
CA ASP A 190 -20.87 13.94 -17.15
C ASP A 190 -19.67 12.97 -17.17
N ILE A 191 -19.64 11.99 -16.25
CA ILE A 191 -18.63 10.92 -16.22
C ILE A 191 -19.06 9.82 -17.20
N PRO A 192 -18.16 9.36 -18.09
CA PRO A 192 -18.49 8.32 -19.07
C PRO A 192 -18.88 7.00 -18.39
N ILE A 193 -19.69 6.18 -19.08
CA ILE A 193 -20.09 4.85 -18.61
C ILE A 193 -19.40 3.79 -19.47
N ILE A 194 -18.78 2.80 -18.82
CA ILE A 194 -18.14 1.67 -19.51
C ILE A 194 -18.92 0.40 -19.25
N GLN A 195 -19.12 -0.35 -20.33
CA GLN A 195 -19.65 -1.71 -20.29
C GLN A 195 -18.48 -2.68 -20.50
N ASP A 196 -18.19 -3.49 -19.48
CA ASP A 196 -17.21 -4.56 -19.64
C ASP A 196 -17.84 -5.76 -20.39
N ILE A 197 -17.39 -5.93 -21.63
CA ILE A 197 -17.82 -6.99 -22.55
C ILE A 197 -17.54 -8.42 -22.02
N HIS A 198 -16.61 -8.57 -21.06
CA HIS A 198 -16.21 -9.85 -20.50
C HIS A 198 -17.06 -10.28 -19.30
N LEU A 199 -17.93 -9.40 -18.76
CA LEU A 199 -18.78 -9.75 -17.63
C LEU A 199 -19.71 -10.94 -17.92
N HIS A 200 -20.24 -11.02 -19.15
CA HIS A 200 -21.13 -12.10 -19.58
C HIS A 200 -20.49 -13.49 -19.55
N GLN A 201 -19.17 -13.58 -19.77
CA GLN A 201 -18.47 -14.87 -19.88
C GLN A 201 -18.45 -15.63 -18.54
N TRP A 202 -18.64 -14.92 -17.41
CA TRP A 202 -18.53 -15.48 -16.06
C TRP A 202 -19.50 -14.78 -15.11
N SER A 203 -20.80 -14.83 -15.40
CA SER A 203 -21.85 -14.16 -14.61
C SER A 203 -21.90 -14.61 -13.13
N ASN A 204 -21.37 -15.79 -12.83
CA ASN A 204 -21.36 -16.36 -11.47
C ASN A 204 -20.25 -15.79 -10.59
N ILE A 205 -19.37 -14.94 -11.16
CA ILE A 205 -18.23 -14.37 -10.46
C ILE A 205 -18.53 -12.93 -10.11
N VAL A 206 -18.72 -12.70 -8.81
CA VAL A 206 -18.89 -11.36 -8.27
C VAL A 206 -17.53 -10.67 -8.25
N ARG A 207 -17.38 -9.69 -9.15
CA ARG A 207 -16.22 -8.81 -9.23
C ARG A 207 -16.48 -7.62 -8.34
N CYS A 208 -15.49 -7.27 -7.53
CA CYS A 208 -15.61 -6.18 -6.59
C CYS A 208 -14.49 -5.16 -6.75
N CYS A 209 -14.77 -3.94 -6.28
CA CYS A 209 -13.76 -2.95 -5.95
C CYS A 209 -13.91 -2.55 -4.49
N ILE A 210 -12.82 -2.51 -3.75
CA ILE A 210 -12.77 -2.12 -2.35
C ILE A 210 -12.63 -0.61 -2.30
N LEU A 211 -13.48 0.04 -1.52
CA LEU A 211 -13.45 1.48 -1.26
C LEU A 211 -12.92 1.70 0.16
N MET A 212 -11.82 2.43 0.25
CA MET A 212 -11.18 2.80 1.51
C MET A 212 -10.98 4.32 1.57
N GLU A 213 -11.17 4.91 2.74
CA GLU A 213 -10.76 6.30 3.02
C GLU A 213 -9.32 6.23 3.55
N THR A 214 -8.41 7.02 2.98
CA THR A 214 -7.05 7.10 3.51
C THR A 214 -7.03 7.99 4.75
N LEU A 215 -6.15 7.70 5.71
CA LEU A 215 -6.21 8.29 7.06
C LEU A 215 -5.88 9.79 7.18
N ASP A 216 -6.00 10.58 6.13
CA ASP A 216 -5.45 11.92 6.08
C ASP A 216 -6.50 13.01 5.83
N GLN A 217 -6.68 13.87 6.84
CA GLN A 217 -7.44 15.13 6.77
C GLN A 217 -6.51 16.35 6.56
N ASN A 218 -5.19 16.16 6.64
CA ASN A 218 -4.19 17.24 6.75
C ASN A 218 -3.16 17.25 5.61
N ASN A 219 -3.45 16.62 4.46
CA ASN A 219 -2.56 16.59 3.30
C ASN A 219 -1.20 15.86 3.55
N GLU A 220 -1.13 14.96 4.54
CA GLU A 220 0.02 14.10 4.81
C GLU A 220 0.07 12.86 3.90
N GLN A 221 1.21 12.70 3.25
CA GLN A 221 1.43 11.83 2.08
C GLN A 221 1.70 10.38 2.50
N LEU A 222 1.19 9.43 1.72
CA LEU A 222 1.47 8.00 1.86
C LEU A 222 2.34 7.56 0.68
N ILE A 223 3.47 6.87 0.91
CA ILE A 223 4.33 6.29 -0.15
C ILE A 223 4.76 4.88 0.26
N PRO A 224 4.78 3.87 -0.64
CA PRO A 224 5.24 2.54 -0.28
C PRO A 224 6.69 2.59 0.12
N LEU A 225 7.02 1.85 1.17
CA LEU A 225 8.38 1.78 1.67
C LEU A 225 9.38 1.30 0.60
N SER A 226 8.98 0.42 -0.33
CA SER A 226 9.86 -0.05 -1.41
C SER A 226 10.19 0.98 -2.48
N THR A 227 9.21 1.78 -2.91
CA THR A 227 9.46 2.92 -3.79
C THR A 227 10.46 3.86 -3.15
N TRP A 228 10.37 4.03 -1.83
CA TRP A 228 11.27 4.88 -1.08
C TRP A 228 12.69 4.30 -0.93
N PHE A 229 12.86 2.99 -0.72
CA PHE A 229 14.20 2.38 -0.70
C PHE A 229 14.96 2.55 -2.01
N ALA A 230 14.27 2.44 -3.15
CA ALA A 230 14.85 2.75 -4.45
C ALA A 230 15.25 4.23 -4.55
N SER A 231 14.41 5.12 -4.04
CA SER A 231 14.66 6.56 -4.06
C SER A 231 15.86 6.99 -3.21
N LEU A 232 16.05 6.36 -2.04
CA LEU A 232 17.22 6.57 -1.19
C LEU A 232 18.51 6.16 -1.88
N THR A 233 18.53 5.04 -2.61
CA THR A 233 19.72 4.63 -3.35
C THR A 233 20.12 5.65 -4.41
N ASN A 234 19.17 6.40 -4.98
CA ASN A 234 19.48 7.53 -5.86
C ASN A 234 20.08 8.72 -5.11
N ILE A 235 19.68 9.03 -3.87
CA ILE A 235 20.34 10.09 -3.07
C ILE A 235 21.83 9.76 -2.81
N LEU A 236 22.19 8.48 -2.82
CA LEU A 236 23.56 8.02 -2.63
C LEU A 236 24.42 8.08 -3.90
N GLU A 237 23.89 8.48 -5.06
CA GLU A 237 24.73 8.73 -6.24
C GLU A 237 25.74 9.87 -5.97
N PRO A 238 26.95 9.79 -6.53
CA PRO A 238 28.04 10.68 -6.16
C PRO A 238 27.69 12.15 -6.42
N ILE A 239 27.66 12.91 -5.32
CA ILE A 239 27.98 14.34 -5.33
C ILE A 239 29.42 14.43 -5.85
N ASP A 240 29.74 15.31 -6.80
CA ASP A 240 31.13 15.49 -7.22
C ASP A 240 31.95 16.08 -6.05
N TYR A 241 32.60 15.17 -5.31
CA TYR A 241 33.25 15.42 -4.03
C TYR A 241 34.55 16.24 -4.15
N GLN A 242 35.07 16.44 -5.37
CA GLN A 242 36.38 17.06 -5.52
C GLN A 242 36.38 18.58 -5.31
N ASN A 243 35.22 19.26 -5.35
CA ASN A 243 35.17 20.73 -5.35
C ASN A 243 34.14 21.40 -4.43
N SER A 244 33.30 20.67 -3.68
CA SER A 244 32.29 21.27 -2.80
C SER A 244 32.47 20.84 -1.33
N HIS A 245 32.55 21.83 -0.44
CA HIS A 245 32.31 21.60 0.97
C HIS A 245 30.93 20.95 1.14
N TRP A 246 30.88 19.77 1.77
CA TRP A 246 29.72 18.95 2.10
C TRP A 246 28.32 19.51 1.75
N LEU A 247 27.65 18.83 0.81
CA LEU A 247 26.26 19.05 0.34
C LEU A 247 25.95 20.41 -0.30
N ASP A 248 26.45 20.64 -1.52
CA ASP A 248 25.74 21.52 -2.46
C ASP A 248 24.78 20.72 -3.33
N LEU A 249 23.63 20.36 -2.74
CA LEU A 249 22.52 19.70 -3.43
C LEU A 249 21.92 20.54 -4.57
N SER A 250 22.27 21.82 -4.70
CA SER A 250 21.73 22.68 -5.76
C SER A 250 22.25 22.33 -7.16
N SER A 251 23.40 21.66 -7.23
CA SER A 251 24.11 21.35 -8.48
C SER A 251 23.56 20.14 -9.26
N HIS A 252 22.71 19.31 -8.66
CA HIS A 252 22.16 18.09 -9.28
C HIS A 252 20.80 18.29 -9.98
N PHE A 253 20.36 19.53 -10.17
CA PHE A 253 19.11 19.82 -10.88
C PHE A 253 19.39 20.28 -12.30
N SER A 254 18.99 19.48 -13.30
CA SER A 254 18.65 20.02 -14.61
C SER A 254 17.51 21.03 -14.47
N ASP A 255 17.57 22.11 -15.25
CA ASP A 255 16.60 23.22 -15.29
C ASP A 255 15.19 22.83 -15.76
N GLU A 256 14.91 21.54 -15.98
CA GLU A 256 13.63 21.04 -16.47
C GLU A 256 12.92 20.29 -15.34
N ILE A 257 12.00 21.00 -14.68
CA ILE A 257 10.97 20.43 -13.80
C ILE A 257 9.73 20.14 -14.69
N PRO A 258 8.99 19.03 -14.47
CA PRO A 258 7.71 18.82 -15.14
C PRO A 258 6.84 20.07 -15.04
N SER A 259 6.28 20.53 -16.16
CA SER A 259 5.57 21.81 -16.31
C SER A 259 4.40 22.03 -15.35
N ASP A 260 3.95 20.95 -14.74
CA ASP A 260 2.72 20.78 -13.98
C ASP A 260 3.00 20.72 -12.46
N ILE A 261 4.28 20.74 -12.05
CA ILE A 261 4.69 20.92 -10.66
C ILE A 261 5.11 22.39 -10.49
N ASP A 262 4.57 23.09 -9.49
CA ASP A 262 5.09 24.42 -9.13
C ASP A 262 6.55 24.27 -8.69
N GLU A 263 7.44 24.53 -9.64
CA GLU A 263 8.88 24.50 -9.46
C GLU A 263 9.33 25.34 -8.26
N ASN A 264 8.65 26.45 -7.99
CA ASN A 264 8.97 27.29 -6.84
C ASN A 264 8.60 26.59 -5.53
N TYR A 265 7.50 25.85 -5.50
CA TYR A 265 7.06 25.11 -4.32
C TYR A 265 8.02 23.97 -3.96
N CYS A 266 8.39 23.13 -4.92
CA CYS A 266 9.38 22.07 -4.69
C CYS A 266 10.73 22.64 -4.26
N LYS A 267 11.17 23.77 -4.84
CA LYS A 267 12.38 24.49 -4.40
C LYS A 267 12.28 24.99 -2.96
N ILE A 268 11.12 25.49 -2.54
CA ILE A 268 10.89 25.93 -1.15
C ILE A 268 10.95 24.75 -0.18
N ILE A 269 10.23 23.66 -0.47
CA ILE A 269 10.25 22.45 0.37
C ILE A 269 11.69 21.92 0.46
N TRP A 270 12.36 21.79 -0.69
CA TRP A 270 13.75 21.32 -0.74
C TRP A 270 14.64 22.15 0.17
N LYS A 271 14.69 23.47 -0.05
CA LYS A 271 15.52 24.39 0.73
C LYS A 271 15.23 24.31 2.23
N ASN A 272 13.96 24.23 2.61
CA ASN A 272 13.57 24.14 4.02
C ASN A 272 14.07 22.83 4.65
N ASN A 273 13.88 21.69 3.98
CA ASN A 273 14.32 20.39 4.49
C ASN A 273 15.85 20.24 4.47
N SER A 274 16.54 20.79 3.47
CA SER A 274 18.01 20.86 3.45
C SER A 274 18.56 21.67 4.63
N ASN A 275 17.94 22.81 4.97
CA ASN A 275 18.35 23.60 6.13
C ASN A 275 18.18 22.83 7.45
N ILE A 276 17.10 22.06 7.59
CA ILE A 276 16.88 21.21 8.78
C ILE A 276 17.97 20.15 8.90
N ILE A 277 18.31 19.48 7.80
CA ILE A 277 19.39 18.48 7.76
C ILE A 277 20.72 19.14 8.10
N ASN A 278 21.07 20.27 7.48
CA ASN A 278 22.33 20.98 7.75
C ASN A 278 22.45 21.38 9.23
N ASN A 279 21.36 21.86 9.85
CA ASN A 279 21.34 22.16 11.28
C ASN A 279 21.61 20.92 12.14
N ALA A 280 21.07 19.75 11.76
CA ALA A 280 21.36 18.49 12.44
C ALA A 280 22.81 18.04 12.24
N LEU A 281 23.36 18.22 11.05
CA LEU A 281 24.76 17.90 10.75
C LEU A 281 25.75 18.78 11.53
N HIS A 282 25.41 20.05 11.73
CA HIS A 282 26.19 20.95 12.59
C HIS A 282 26.15 20.58 14.08
N ALA A 283 25.14 19.84 14.52
CA ALA A 283 25.01 19.32 15.89
C ALA A 283 25.79 18.01 16.10
N GLU A 284 26.95 17.87 15.44
CA GLU A 284 27.87 16.73 15.52
C GLU A 284 27.34 15.39 14.95
N GLN A 285 26.41 15.44 14.00
CA GLN A 285 25.94 14.22 13.30
C GLN A 285 26.47 14.18 11.87
N SER A 286 26.87 13.00 11.40
CA SER A 286 27.09 12.80 9.97
C SER A 286 25.79 12.40 9.26
N LEU A 287 25.73 12.62 7.95
CA LEU A 287 24.61 12.11 7.14
C LEU A 287 24.53 10.58 7.22
N GLY A 288 25.69 9.90 7.31
CA GLY A 288 25.76 8.46 7.53
C GLY A 288 25.07 8.05 8.82
N ASP A 289 25.27 8.79 9.91
CA ASP A 289 24.58 8.52 11.19
C ASP A 289 23.06 8.68 11.04
N LEU A 290 22.59 9.76 10.40
CA LEU A 290 21.16 9.97 10.16
C LEU A 290 20.53 8.87 9.30
N LEU A 291 21.23 8.39 8.27
CA LEU A 291 20.78 7.27 7.45
C LEU A 291 20.75 5.96 8.24
N CYS A 292 21.78 5.67 9.04
CA CYS A 292 21.80 4.52 9.94
C CYS A 292 20.62 4.56 10.94
N LEU A 293 20.34 5.73 11.53
CA LEU A 293 19.20 5.92 12.44
C LEU A 293 17.86 5.70 11.74
N LEU A 294 17.73 6.17 10.50
CA LEU A 294 16.52 6.03 9.70
C LEU A 294 16.27 4.57 9.30
N TYR A 295 17.29 3.84 8.86
CA TYR A 295 17.19 2.40 8.56
C TYR A 295 16.95 1.57 9.82
N LYS A 296 17.62 1.90 10.94
CA LYS A 296 17.31 1.32 12.25
C LYS A 296 15.82 1.54 12.56
N ARG A 297 15.33 2.77 12.40
CA ARG A 297 13.93 3.09 12.67
C ARG A 297 12.94 2.29 11.82
N PHE A 298 13.17 2.14 10.52
CA PHE A 298 12.30 1.31 9.67
C PHE A 298 12.38 -0.17 10.03
N GLY A 299 13.57 -0.67 10.37
CA GLY A 299 13.73 -2.03 10.87
C GLY A 299 12.87 -2.26 12.10
N PHE A 300 13.00 -1.39 13.10
CA PHE A 300 12.20 -1.42 14.32
C PHE A 300 10.70 -1.41 14.04
N GLU A 301 10.22 -0.44 13.25
CA GLU A 301 8.78 -0.30 13.02
C GLU A 301 8.21 -1.48 12.23
N CYS A 302 8.91 -1.97 11.21
CA CYS A 302 8.53 -3.19 10.48
C CYS A 302 8.45 -4.39 11.43
N GLY A 303 9.46 -4.58 12.28
CA GLY A 303 9.55 -5.72 13.19
C GLY A 303 8.48 -5.67 14.27
N SER A 304 8.22 -4.49 14.85
CA SER A 304 7.15 -4.28 15.81
C SER A 304 5.76 -4.48 15.21
N ILE A 305 5.48 -3.96 14.01
CA ILE A 305 4.17 -4.12 13.37
C ILE A 305 3.90 -5.61 13.06
N LEU A 306 4.84 -6.29 12.40
CA LEU A 306 4.70 -7.72 12.09
C LEU A 306 4.65 -8.57 13.38
N GLY A 307 5.49 -8.23 14.36
CA GLY A 307 5.55 -8.89 15.66
C GLY A 307 4.23 -8.79 16.42
N LEU A 308 3.57 -7.62 16.40
CA LEU A 308 2.24 -7.45 17.01
C LEU A 308 1.18 -8.29 16.28
N MET A 309 1.16 -8.27 14.95
CA MET A 309 0.21 -9.10 14.20
C MET A 309 0.35 -10.58 14.56
N HIS A 310 1.58 -11.08 14.56
CA HIS A 310 1.89 -12.47 14.88
C HIS A 310 1.64 -12.82 16.37
N TYR A 311 1.91 -11.89 17.29
CA TYR A 311 1.56 -12.02 18.72
C TYR A 311 0.06 -12.20 18.91
N HIS A 312 -0.75 -11.42 18.18
CA HIS A 312 -2.21 -11.54 18.16
C HIS A 312 -2.73 -12.67 17.25
N ARG A 313 -1.85 -13.58 16.81
CA ARG A 313 -2.19 -14.74 15.97
C ARG A 313 -2.90 -14.34 14.67
N ILE A 314 -2.40 -13.30 14.03
CA ILE A 314 -2.83 -12.78 12.74
C ILE A 314 -1.73 -13.07 11.71
N SER A 315 -2.08 -13.77 10.63
CA SER A 315 -1.28 -13.86 9.41
C SER A 315 -1.55 -12.62 8.57
N TRP A 316 -0.49 -11.94 8.11
CA TRP A 316 -0.62 -10.77 7.24
C TRP A 316 -1.08 -11.19 5.84
N GLY A 317 -0.61 -12.31 5.31
CA GLY A 317 -1.19 -12.80 4.07
C GLY A 317 -0.43 -13.92 3.43
N THR A 318 -0.72 -15.15 3.84
CA THR A 318 -0.31 -16.33 3.09
C THR A 318 -1.47 -16.82 2.24
N TYR A 319 -1.23 -17.05 0.96
CA TYR A 319 -2.26 -17.53 0.05
C TYR A 319 -1.69 -18.58 -0.90
N THR A 320 -2.57 -19.33 -1.55
CA THR A 320 -2.21 -20.31 -2.56
C THR A 320 -2.78 -19.90 -3.90
N ASP A 321 -2.00 -20.05 -4.96
CA ASP A 321 -2.50 -20.04 -6.33
C ASP A 321 -1.92 -21.23 -7.11
N GLU A 322 -2.04 -21.21 -8.44
CA GLU A 322 -1.53 -22.27 -9.31
C GLU A 322 0.00 -22.47 -9.25
N LEU A 323 0.75 -21.47 -8.82
CA LEU A 323 2.22 -21.51 -8.67
C LEU A 323 2.64 -22.02 -7.29
N GLY A 324 1.70 -22.22 -6.38
CA GLY A 324 1.95 -22.78 -5.05
C GLY A 324 1.58 -21.82 -3.92
N ILE A 325 2.34 -21.90 -2.83
CA ILE A 325 2.15 -21.08 -1.63
C ILE A 325 2.93 -19.77 -1.81
N HIS A 326 2.26 -18.65 -1.56
CA HIS A 326 2.80 -17.30 -1.66
C HIS A 326 2.66 -16.56 -0.35
N CYS A 327 3.54 -15.59 -0.17
CA CYS A 327 3.55 -14.69 0.98
C CYS A 327 3.36 -13.25 0.49
N ASN A 328 2.24 -12.65 0.88
CA ASN A 328 1.92 -11.23 0.72
C ASN A 328 2.42 -10.39 1.91
N ALA A 329 3.02 -10.99 2.94
CA ALA A 329 3.61 -10.26 4.06
C ALA A 329 4.94 -9.61 3.62
N HIS A 330 4.82 -8.42 3.02
CA HIS A 330 5.97 -7.70 2.47
C HIS A 330 5.99 -6.21 2.88
N PRO A 331 7.17 -5.59 2.97
CA PRO A 331 7.34 -4.15 3.22
C PRO A 331 6.54 -3.23 2.28
N ASN A 332 6.17 -3.67 1.08
CA ASN A 332 5.36 -2.85 0.15
C ASN A 332 3.92 -2.61 0.68
N ASN A 333 3.50 -3.36 1.70
CA ASN A 333 2.23 -3.15 2.39
C ASN A 333 2.35 -2.14 3.54
N LEU A 334 3.53 -1.52 3.71
CA LEU A 334 3.76 -0.39 4.59
C LEU A 334 3.92 0.86 3.73
N VAL A 335 3.31 1.94 4.19
CA VAL A 335 3.53 3.27 3.63
C VAL A 335 4.20 4.16 4.66
N ILE A 336 5.07 5.04 4.18
CA ILE A 336 5.67 6.08 4.99
C ILE A 336 4.64 7.19 5.15
N LYS A 337 4.38 7.57 6.39
CA LYS A 337 3.65 8.77 6.79
C LYS A 337 4.62 9.77 7.41
N LEU A 338 4.27 11.04 7.32
CA LEU A 338 4.91 12.05 8.14
C LEU A 338 4.42 11.86 9.58
N PRO A 339 5.31 11.96 10.59
CA PRO A 339 4.91 11.78 11.98
C PRO A 339 3.93 12.86 12.40
N SER A 340 2.77 12.44 12.88
CA SER A 340 1.78 13.31 13.48
C SER A 340 1.94 13.32 15.00
N SER A 341 1.31 14.28 15.68
CA SER A 341 1.25 14.24 17.16
C SER A 341 0.53 13.00 17.70
N ALA A 342 -0.28 12.33 16.86
CA ALA A 342 -1.09 11.18 17.25
C ALA A 342 -0.31 9.86 17.24
N SER A 343 0.66 9.72 16.34
CA SER A 343 1.43 8.48 16.19
C SER A 343 2.92 8.75 16.06
N PRO A 344 3.75 8.15 16.92
CA PRO A 344 5.19 8.32 16.82
C PRO A 344 5.79 7.58 15.62
N PHE A 345 5.02 6.71 14.95
CA PHE A 345 5.48 5.86 13.85
C PHE A 345 5.61 6.61 12.54
N PHE A 346 6.59 6.20 11.74
CA PHE A 346 6.82 6.67 10.37
C PHE A 346 6.10 5.76 9.38
N LEU A 347 5.80 4.52 9.75
CA LEU A 347 5.16 3.53 8.91
C LEU A 347 3.71 3.33 9.32
N ALA A 348 2.86 3.18 8.31
CA ALA A 348 1.47 2.79 8.45
C ALA A 348 1.18 1.57 7.56
N PRO A 349 0.63 0.47 8.10
CA PRO A 349 0.26 -0.67 7.27
C PRO A 349 -1.00 -0.37 6.45
N LEU A 350 -1.03 -0.83 5.20
CA LEU A 350 -1.98 -0.40 4.17
C LEU A 350 -2.88 -1.52 3.64
N ASP A 351 -2.39 -2.75 3.54
CA ASP A 351 -3.01 -3.79 2.71
C ASP A 351 -3.11 -5.12 3.47
N PHE A 352 -4.33 -5.66 3.58
CA PHE A 352 -4.70 -6.80 4.42
C PHE A 352 -5.64 -7.80 3.72
N ASP A 353 -5.67 -7.82 2.38
CA ASP A 353 -6.67 -8.56 1.62
C ASP A 353 -6.54 -10.08 1.74
N MET A 354 -5.32 -10.53 2.02
CA MET A 354 -4.98 -11.92 2.30
C MET A 354 -4.84 -12.20 3.80
N SER A 355 -5.07 -11.23 4.69
CA SER A 355 -4.87 -11.43 6.13
C SER A 355 -5.95 -12.35 6.75
N PHE A 356 -5.57 -13.11 7.77
CA PHE A 356 -6.53 -13.92 8.52
C PHE A 356 -6.02 -14.23 9.92
N ILE A 357 -6.95 -14.49 10.84
CA ILE A 357 -6.63 -14.91 12.21
C ILE A 357 -6.54 -16.43 12.30
N GLU A 358 -5.76 -16.94 13.25
CA GLU A 358 -5.60 -18.38 13.51
C GLU A 358 -6.95 -19.10 13.68
N LYS A 359 -7.89 -18.48 14.38
CA LYS A 359 -9.23 -19.05 14.58
C LYS A 359 -9.97 -19.33 13.26
N SER A 360 -9.70 -18.54 12.23
CA SER A 360 -10.29 -18.71 10.90
C SER A 360 -9.46 -19.62 9.99
N TYR A 361 -8.24 -19.98 10.39
CA TYR A 361 -7.33 -20.79 9.59
C TYR A 361 -7.91 -22.17 9.27
N GLN A 362 -7.79 -22.58 8.02
CA GLN A 362 -8.17 -23.90 7.52
C GLN A 362 -7.10 -24.35 6.54
N PRO A 363 -6.23 -25.31 6.91
CA PRO A 363 -5.30 -25.90 5.97
C PRO A 363 -6.08 -26.54 4.82
N ASN A 364 -5.52 -26.50 3.62
CA ASN A 364 -6.16 -27.00 2.42
C ASN A 364 -5.22 -27.97 1.69
N GLN A 365 -5.68 -28.56 0.58
CA GLN A 365 -4.89 -29.55 -0.16
C GLN A 365 -3.55 -29.00 -0.67
N MET A 366 -3.48 -27.70 -0.98
CA MET A 366 -2.27 -27.02 -1.44
C MET A 366 -1.40 -26.51 -0.29
N ASN A 367 -1.98 -26.38 0.91
CA ASN A 367 -1.31 -25.87 2.09
C ASN A 367 -1.64 -26.72 3.32
N THR A 368 -0.75 -27.66 3.62
CA THR A 368 -0.82 -28.54 4.79
C THR A 368 -0.07 -27.98 6.00
N GLN A 369 0.42 -26.75 5.92
CA GLN A 369 1.22 -26.14 6.98
C GLN A 369 0.35 -25.87 8.22
N SER A 370 0.93 -25.95 9.40
CA SER A 370 0.35 -25.41 10.63
C SER A 370 0.36 -23.88 10.60
N PHE A 371 -0.50 -23.24 11.40
CA PHE A 371 -0.49 -21.78 11.48
C PHE A 371 0.88 -21.22 11.92
N ASP A 372 1.61 -21.93 12.80
CA ASP A 372 2.96 -21.52 13.20
C ASP A 372 3.98 -21.59 12.04
N GLU A 373 3.81 -22.54 11.11
CA GLU A 373 4.64 -22.61 9.90
C GLU A 373 4.31 -21.48 8.92
N ILE A 374 3.04 -21.06 8.85
CA ILE A 374 2.61 -19.88 8.10
C ILE A 374 3.26 -18.62 8.65
N ILE A 375 3.21 -18.41 9.97
CA ILE A 375 3.84 -17.26 10.64
C ILE A 375 5.36 -17.24 10.40
N LYS A 376 6.02 -18.41 10.40
CA LYS A 376 7.45 -18.52 10.07
C LYS A 376 7.74 -18.21 8.60
N LEU A 377 6.88 -18.64 7.68
CA LEU A 377 6.97 -18.33 6.26
C LEU A 377 6.87 -16.81 6.05
N GLU A 378 5.91 -16.16 6.71
CA GLU A 378 5.72 -14.70 6.64
C GLU A 378 6.92 -13.94 7.19
N LEU A 379 7.43 -14.34 8.36
CA LEU A 379 8.65 -13.75 8.92
C LEU A 379 9.83 -13.85 7.94
N SER A 380 10.03 -15.02 7.35
CA SER A 380 11.13 -15.27 6.41
C SER A 380 10.96 -14.46 5.12
N GLY A 381 9.73 -14.41 4.56
CA GLY A 381 9.43 -13.65 3.36
C GLY A 381 9.61 -12.15 3.57
N PHE A 382 9.20 -11.63 4.74
CA PHE A 382 9.38 -10.24 5.10
C PHE A 382 10.87 -9.89 5.24
N GLN A 383 11.65 -10.73 5.91
CA GLN A 383 13.11 -10.58 6.04
C GLN A 383 13.80 -10.58 4.68
N LEU A 384 13.47 -11.53 3.79
CA LEU A 384 14.05 -11.60 2.45
C LEU A 384 13.73 -10.35 1.64
N THR A 385 12.49 -9.85 1.72
CA THR A 385 12.10 -8.63 1.00
C THR A 385 12.81 -7.39 1.57
N LEU A 386 12.94 -7.27 2.90
CA LEU A 386 13.75 -6.21 3.53
C LEU A 386 15.24 -6.33 3.16
N ALA A 387 15.73 -7.56 2.95
CA ALA A 387 17.09 -7.81 2.50
C ALA A 387 17.32 -7.44 1.01
N GLY A 388 16.26 -7.03 0.31
CA GLY A 388 16.27 -6.65 -1.09
C GLY A 388 16.04 -7.80 -2.06
N ASP A 389 15.55 -8.97 -1.63
CA ASP A 389 15.32 -10.09 -2.56
C ASP A 389 14.27 -9.73 -3.63
N SER A 390 14.73 -9.54 -4.87
CA SER A 390 13.85 -9.22 -6.00
C SER A 390 12.88 -10.34 -6.37
N GLN A 391 13.16 -11.59 -6.01
CA GLN A 391 12.25 -12.70 -6.31
C GLN A 391 10.99 -12.65 -5.44
N MET A 392 11.07 -11.96 -4.29
CA MET A 392 9.97 -11.78 -3.35
C MET A 392 9.20 -10.47 -3.58
N SER A 393 9.72 -9.54 -4.40
CA SER A 393 9.01 -8.30 -4.71
C SER A 393 7.91 -8.54 -5.74
N SER A 394 6.70 -8.05 -5.45
CA SER A 394 5.48 -8.20 -6.27
C SER A 394 5.47 -7.41 -7.59
N GLY A 395 6.64 -7.14 -8.18
CA GLY A 395 6.79 -6.52 -9.49
C GLY A 395 7.39 -5.12 -9.49
N VAL A 396 7.81 -4.60 -8.33
CA VAL A 396 8.63 -3.38 -8.26
C VAL A 396 10.07 -3.81 -7.98
N THR A 397 10.82 -4.11 -9.05
CA THR A 397 12.25 -4.42 -9.00
C THR A 397 13.04 -3.19 -9.42
N THR A 398 13.00 -2.14 -8.62
CA THR A 398 13.84 -0.97 -8.83
C THR A 398 15.18 -1.21 -8.13
N TRP A 399 15.95 -2.17 -8.64
CA TRP A 399 17.37 -2.22 -8.34
C TRP A 399 18.01 -1.08 -9.11
N ILE A 400 18.55 -0.10 -8.39
CA ILE A 400 19.43 0.88 -8.99
C ILE A 400 20.85 0.32 -8.91
N GLU A 401 21.49 0.20 -10.07
CA GLU A 401 22.91 -0.11 -10.15
C GLU A 401 23.70 1.02 -9.49
N MET A 402 24.48 0.69 -8.46
CA MET A 402 25.32 1.69 -7.80
C MET A 402 26.59 1.89 -8.63
N PRO A 403 27.02 3.14 -8.88
CA PRO A 403 28.15 3.43 -9.76
C PRO A 403 29.52 3.04 -9.17
N ASP A 404 29.63 2.76 -7.87
CA ASP A 404 30.88 2.44 -7.16
C ASP A 404 30.67 1.33 -6.11
N ASP A 405 31.70 0.50 -5.91
CA ASP A 405 31.82 -0.53 -4.86
C ASP A 405 31.65 0.04 -3.44
N GLN A 406 32.03 1.30 -3.22
CA GLN A 406 31.86 1.98 -1.92
C GLN A 406 30.38 2.12 -1.55
N TRP A 407 29.54 2.52 -2.49
CA TRP A 407 28.09 2.67 -2.28
C TRP A 407 27.39 1.33 -2.12
N THR A 408 27.89 0.31 -2.82
CA THR A 408 27.47 -1.07 -2.60
C THR A 408 27.70 -1.48 -1.14
N SER A 409 28.86 -1.16 -0.56
CA SER A 409 29.17 -1.47 0.83
C SER A 409 28.27 -0.72 1.82
N ALA A 410 28.05 0.59 1.59
CA ALA A 410 27.15 1.40 2.43
C ALA A 410 25.71 0.88 2.39
N ARG A 411 25.19 0.52 1.20
CA ARG A 411 23.87 -0.08 1.03
C ARG A 411 23.73 -1.37 1.83
N TRP A 412 24.72 -2.26 1.76
CA TRP A 412 24.69 -3.51 2.53
C TRP A 412 24.73 -3.26 4.04
N LEU A 413 25.52 -2.29 4.51
CA LEU A 413 25.54 -1.89 5.91
C LEU A 413 24.17 -1.39 6.38
N LEU A 414 23.54 -0.47 5.63
CA LEU A 414 22.22 0.08 5.96
C LEU A 414 21.13 -1.01 5.97
N ARG A 415 21.16 -1.92 4.99
CA ARG A 415 20.29 -3.11 4.96
C ARG A 415 20.48 -3.95 6.23
N ASP A 416 21.72 -4.24 6.61
CA ASP A 416 22.02 -5.10 7.76
C ASP A 416 21.60 -4.44 9.08
N ILE A 417 21.77 -3.12 9.20
CA ILE A 417 21.25 -2.34 10.34
C ILE A 417 19.73 -2.50 10.45
N MET A 418 19.02 -2.31 9.34
CA MET A 418 17.56 -2.46 9.30
C MET A 418 17.11 -3.88 9.63
N LEU A 419 17.75 -4.91 9.06
CA LEU A 419 17.42 -6.31 9.34
C LEU A 419 17.71 -6.71 10.78
N ASN A 420 18.83 -6.25 11.34
CA ASN A 420 19.16 -6.50 12.74
C ASN A 420 18.11 -5.88 13.67
N GLU A 421 17.72 -4.63 13.41
CA GLU A 421 16.70 -3.97 14.22
C GLU A 421 15.31 -4.59 14.04
N PHE A 422 14.96 -4.99 12.81
CA PHE A 422 13.74 -5.75 12.54
C PHE A 422 13.68 -7.04 13.36
N ASN A 423 14.76 -7.84 13.35
CA ASN A 423 14.80 -9.08 14.11
C ASN A 423 14.73 -8.86 15.62
N SER A 424 15.44 -7.85 16.11
CA SER A 424 15.42 -7.48 17.53
C SER A 424 14.01 -7.10 17.98
N SER A 425 13.42 -6.10 17.33
CA SER A 425 12.08 -5.59 17.64
C SER A 425 10.98 -6.61 17.45
N TYR A 426 11.03 -7.44 16.40
CA TYR A 426 10.08 -8.53 16.16
C TYR A 426 10.08 -9.54 17.31
N ASN A 427 11.26 -10.09 17.65
CA ASN A 427 11.38 -11.10 18.70
C ASN A 427 10.91 -10.57 20.06
N GLU A 428 11.29 -9.33 20.35
CA GLU A 428 10.92 -8.67 21.58
C GLU A 428 9.41 -8.40 21.67
N THR A 429 8.80 -7.95 20.58
CA THR A 429 7.35 -7.73 20.48
C THR A 429 6.57 -9.04 20.65
N ILE A 430 7.03 -10.12 20.01
CA ILE A 430 6.44 -11.46 20.17
C ILE A 430 6.54 -11.95 21.61
N GLN A 431 7.67 -11.72 22.27
CA GLN A 431 7.88 -12.16 23.65
C GLN A 431 7.02 -11.37 24.64
N ASN A 432 6.89 -10.06 24.44
CA ASN A 432 6.32 -9.15 25.43
C ASN A 432 4.86 -8.76 25.16
N GLY A 433 4.34 -8.99 23.94
CA GLY A 433 3.02 -8.50 23.52
C GLY A 433 2.88 -6.98 23.51
N SER A 434 4.02 -6.29 23.50
CA SER A 434 4.12 -4.84 23.58
C SER A 434 5.35 -4.35 22.83
N ILE A 435 5.30 -3.09 22.42
CA ILE A 435 6.40 -2.43 21.73
C ILE A 435 7.24 -1.70 22.77
N GLN A 436 8.52 -2.05 22.90
CA GLN A 436 9.45 -1.21 23.65
C GLN A 436 9.58 0.16 23.00
N SER A 437 9.76 1.20 23.80
CA SER A 437 10.03 2.52 23.24
C SER A 437 11.29 2.44 22.38
N PHE A 438 11.17 2.76 21.09
CA PHE A 438 12.34 3.03 20.28
C PHE A 438 13.18 4.11 20.98
N ASP A 439 14.50 3.95 21.02
CA ASP A 439 15.44 4.88 21.65
C ASP A 439 14.98 6.33 21.45
N SER A 440 14.93 7.11 22.53
CA SER A 440 14.41 8.48 22.45
C SER A 440 15.31 9.32 21.57
N PHE A 441 14.93 9.48 20.30
CA PHE A 441 15.57 10.41 19.39
C PHE A 441 15.36 11.84 19.87
N SER A 442 16.39 12.66 19.72
CA SER A 442 16.21 14.11 19.87
C SER A 442 15.19 14.60 18.84
N ASN A 443 14.47 15.67 19.16
CA ASN A 443 13.55 16.32 18.22
C ASN A 443 14.27 16.70 16.91
N ILE A 444 15.54 17.08 16.99
CA ILE A 444 16.39 17.44 15.83
C ILE A 444 16.60 16.22 14.93
N GLN A 445 16.92 15.04 15.48
CA GLN A 445 17.08 13.81 14.70
C GLN A 445 15.78 13.42 13.99
N ASN A 446 14.64 13.48 14.70
CA ASN A 446 13.35 13.17 14.10
C ASN A 446 13.02 14.11 12.94
N GLN A 447 13.23 15.42 13.12
CA GLN A 447 13.01 16.41 12.06
C GLN A 447 13.97 16.20 10.88
N ALA A 448 15.23 15.84 11.12
CA ALA A 448 16.20 15.57 10.08
C ALA A 448 15.84 14.31 9.28
N MET A 449 15.43 13.22 9.94
CA MET A 449 14.98 12.00 9.27
C MET A 449 13.73 12.24 8.42
N GLN A 450 12.74 12.99 8.94
CA GLN A 450 11.57 13.40 8.15
C GLN A 450 11.96 14.24 6.93
N SER A 451 12.95 15.11 7.10
CA SER A 451 13.48 15.93 6.01
C SER A 451 14.16 15.07 4.95
N ILE A 452 14.93 14.05 5.35
CA ILE A 452 15.53 13.07 4.43
C ILE A 452 14.45 12.34 3.65
N ILE A 453 13.38 11.88 4.33
CA ILE A 453 12.24 11.23 3.67
C ILE A 453 11.65 12.15 2.60
N ARG A 454 11.35 13.41 2.95
CA ARG A 454 10.77 14.40 2.01
C ARG A 454 11.69 14.71 0.83
N LEU A 455 13.00 14.82 1.04
CA LEU A 455 13.94 15.06 -0.07
C LEU A 455 14.05 13.84 -0.99
N ALA A 456 14.08 12.62 -0.42
CA ALA A 456 14.07 11.38 -1.20
C ALA A 456 12.86 11.33 -2.12
N LEU A 457 11.71 11.67 -1.56
CA LEU A 457 10.43 11.74 -2.24
C LEU A 457 10.42 12.74 -3.41
N ILE A 458 10.91 13.96 -3.22
CA ILE A 458 11.04 14.95 -4.31
C ILE A 458 11.95 14.42 -5.42
N LYS A 459 13.05 13.72 -5.06
CA LYS A 459 13.99 13.19 -6.06
C LYS A 459 13.32 12.14 -6.96
N THR A 460 12.59 11.19 -6.38
CA THR A 460 11.90 10.12 -7.15
C THR A 460 10.90 10.66 -8.15
N MET A 461 10.25 11.79 -7.83
CA MET A 461 9.25 12.40 -8.72
C MET A 461 9.86 12.77 -10.07
N LYS A 462 11.10 13.26 -10.08
CA LYS A 462 11.79 13.67 -11.31
C LYS A 462 12.16 12.50 -12.23
N GLU A 463 12.37 11.33 -11.65
CA GLU A 463 12.84 10.14 -12.38
C GLU A 463 11.68 9.27 -12.88
N THR A 464 10.46 9.46 -12.35
CA THR A 464 9.29 8.63 -12.66
C THR A 464 8.18 9.35 -13.44
N GLY A 465 8.24 10.69 -13.52
CA GLY A 465 7.46 11.50 -14.46
C GLY A 465 8.28 11.79 -15.71
#